data_AF-A0A9E1B7Z1-F1
#
_entry.id   AF-A0A9E1B7Z1-F1
#
_cell.length_a   1.000
_cell.length_b   1.000
_cell.length_c   1.000
_cell.angle_alpha   90.00
_cell.angle_beta   90.00
_cell.angle_gamma   90.00
#
_symmetry.space_group_name_H-M   'P 1'
#
loop_
_entity.id
_entity.type
_entity.pdbx_description
1 polymer ?
#
loop_
_entity_poly.entity_id
_entity_poly.type
_entity_poly.pdbx_seq_one_letter_code
_entity_poly.pdbx_strand_id
1 'polypeptide(L)'
;MSKDVHLSYAKRRYIFFACITLFVFILPFIRINDAQLFLLSFDKSRVDLFFTKFDMQELYLLPFLFITLFLSIFFLTTLAGRVWCGWSCPQTIFRTLFRDLLQTKILKIRKNIQNKQNEPQGQIFKRALAVGIWCVLALIIAANFMWFFVPPFEFLAYISEPSEHKILLAFWLSIATWLVYDVVILKENFCVYVCPYARVQSVMFDSDT
;
A
#
# COMPACT_ATOMS: atom_id res chain seq x y z
N MET A 1 -13.06 15.95 -34.92
CA MET A 1 -11.88 15.07 -34.96
C MET A 1 -11.23 15.07 -33.58
N SER A 2 -11.85 14.35 -32.63
CA SER A 2 -11.36 14.21 -31.25
C SER A 2 -10.20 13.21 -31.27
N LYS A 3 -9.04 13.62 -30.78
CA LYS A 3 -7.90 12.70 -30.60
C LYS A 3 -8.23 11.81 -29.41
N ASP A 4 -8.80 10.65 -29.68
CA ASP A 4 -8.99 9.62 -28.66
C ASP A 4 -7.61 9.17 -28.16
N VAL A 5 -7.27 9.63 -26.97
CA VAL A 5 -6.06 9.23 -26.24
C VAL A 5 -6.27 7.78 -25.78
N HIS A 6 -6.08 6.84 -26.70
CA HIS A 6 -5.91 5.42 -26.38
C HIS A 6 -4.55 5.22 -25.70
N LEU A 7 -4.41 5.73 -24.47
CA LEU A 7 -3.34 5.30 -23.57
C LEU A 7 -3.41 3.76 -23.49
N SER A 8 -2.34 3.09 -23.92
CA SER A 8 -2.16 1.65 -23.70
C SER A 8 -2.50 1.31 -22.24
N TYR A 9 -3.24 0.22 -22.02
CA TYR A 9 -3.77 -0.20 -20.71
C TYR A 9 -2.70 -0.15 -19.60
N ALA A 10 -1.46 -0.51 -19.92
CA ALA A 10 -0.32 -0.41 -19.01
C ALA A 10 -0.03 1.02 -18.55
N LYS A 11 -0.09 2.02 -19.44
CA LYS A 11 0.12 3.43 -19.10
C LYS A 11 -0.98 3.96 -18.18
N ARG A 12 -2.24 3.63 -18.45
CA ARG A 12 -3.38 3.99 -17.58
C ARG A 12 -3.20 3.44 -16.16
N ARG A 13 -2.76 2.18 -16.06
CA ARG A 13 -2.46 1.55 -14.77
C ARG A 13 -1.34 2.26 -14.00
N TYR A 14 -0.25 2.65 -14.67
CA TYR A 14 0.82 3.41 -14.00
C TYR A 14 0.38 4.79 -13.52
N ILE A 15 -0.42 5.50 -14.31
CA ILE A 15 -0.99 6.80 -13.90
C ILE A 15 -1.85 6.61 -12.65
N PHE A 16 -2.71 5.59 -12.66
CA PHE A 16 -3.59 5.30 -11.52
C PHE A 16 -2.79 4.94 -10.25
N PHE A 17 -1.75 4.10 -10.36
CA PHE A 17 -0.86 3.79 -9.25
C PHE A 17 -0.16 5.03 -8.71
N ALA A 18 0.30 5.94 -9.59
CA ALA A 18 0.93 7.18 -9.18
C ALA A 18 -0.06 8.11 -8.47
N CYS A 19 -1.28 8.27 -9.00
CA CYS A 19 -2.34 9.07 -8.38
C CYS A 19 -2.73 8.55 -6.99
N ILE A 20 -2.95 7.24 -6.84
CA ILE A 20 -3.28 6.64 -5.54
C ILE A 20 -2.12 6.82 -4.55
N THR A 21 -0.89 6.55 -4.99
CA THR A 21 0.28 6.68 -4.11
C THR A 21 0.42 8.14 -3.65
N LEU A 22 0.31 9.10 -4.56
CA LEU A 22 0.36 10.52 -4.23
C LEU A 22 -0.75 10.91 -3.26
N PHE A 23 -1.97 10.45 -3.51
CA PHE A 23 -3.12 10.73 -2.65
C PHE A 23 -2.89 10.21 -1.21
N VAL A 24 -2.46 8.97 -1.05
CA VAL A 24 -2.19 8.35 0.26
C VAL A 24 -1.02 9.05 0.98
N PHE A 25 -0.03 9.54 0.24
CA PHE A 25 1.08 10.30 0.83
C PHE A 25 0.69 11.70 1.31
N ILE A 26 -0.22 12.37 0.60
CA ILE A 26 -0.67 13.73 0.93
C ILE A 26 -1.72 13.70 2.05
N LEU A 27 -2.59 12.69 2.07
CA LEU A 27 -3.72 12.58 3.00
C LEU A 27 -3.37 12.88 4.47
N PRO A 28 -2.32 12.29 5.08
CA PRO A 28 -2.00 12.57 6.48
C PRO A 28 -1.48 14.00 6.74
N PHE A 29 -1.05 14.74 5.72
CA PHE A 29 -0.63 16.14 5.88
C PHE A 29 -1.81 17.11 5.85
N ILE A 30 -2.97 16.70 5.34
CA ILE A 30 -4.15 17.56 5.30
C ILE A 30 -4.75 17.61 6.70
N ARG A 31 -4.73 18.81 7.30
CA ARG A 31 -5.27 19.08 8.63
C ARG A 31 -6.20 20.29 8.59
N ILE A 32 -7.32 20.18 9.29
CA ILE A 32 -8.27 21.28 9.51
C ILE A 32 -8.59 21.28 11.01
N ASN A 33 -8.39 22.41 11.70
CA ASN A 33 -8.68 22.56 13.14
C ASN A 33 -8.00 21.50 14.04
N ASP A 34 -6.73 21.18 13.78
CA ASP A 34 -5.95 20.14 14.47
C ASP A 34 -6.51 18.71 14.33
N ALA A 35 -7.49 18.49 13.45
CA ALA A 35 -7.98 17.18 13.09
C ALA A 35 -7.44 16.78 11.72
N GLN A 36 -7.02 15.52 11.60
CA GLN A 36 -6.64 14.91 10.32
C GLN A 36 -7.87 14.27 9.64
N LEU A 37 -7.76 13.99 8.34
CA LEU A 37 -8.83 13.28 7.63
C LEU A 37 -9.02 11.87 8.18
N PHE A 38 -7.91 11.19 8.49
CA PHE A 38 -7.90 9.91 9.20
C PHE A 38 -6.65 9.85 10.10
N LEU A 39 -6.85 9.78 11.41
CA LEU A 39 -5.79 9.52 12.39
C LEU A 39 -6.34 8.60 13.48
N LEU A 40 -5.65 7.49 13.74
CA LEU A 40 -5.93 6.60 14.86
C LEU A 40 -4.81 6.74 15.89
N SER A 41 -4.94 7.68 16.82
CA SER A 41 -3.92 7.95 17.82
C SER A 41 -4.18 7.13 19.09
N PHE A 42 -3.30 6.16 19.35
CA PHE A 42 -3.32 5.40 20.60
C PHE A 42 -2.83 6.22 21.79
N ASP A 43 -1.83 7.06 21.59
CA ASP A 43 -1.25 7.94 22.62
C ASP A 43 -2.30 8.91 23.19
N LYS A 44 -3.06 9.56 22.29
CA LYS A 44 -4.10 10.51 22.66
C LYS A 44 -5.49 9.86 22.82
N SER A 45 -5.56 8.52 22.73
CA SER A 45 -6.80 7.73 22.79
C SER A 45 -7.97 8.35 22.03
N ARG A 46 -7.70 8.78 20.78
CA ARG A 46 -8.68 9.47 19.94
C ARG A 46 -8.58 9.04 18.49
N VAL A 47 -9.70 9.18 17.78
CA VAL A 47 -9.79 8.89 16.35
C VAL A 47 -10.27 10.15 15.64
N ASP A 48 -9.47 10.67 14.72
CA ASP A 48 -9.90 11.75 13.83
C ASP A 48 -10.49 11.12 12.56
N LEU A 49 -11.76 11.39 12.26
CA LEU A 49 -12.42 10.96 11.03
C LEU A 49 -13.06 12.18 10.35
N PHE A 50 -12.76 12.39 9.07
CA PHE A 50 -13.31 13.52 8.28
C PHE A 50 -13.15 14.88 8.98
N PHE A 51 -11.98 15.15 9.56
CA PHE A 51 -11.68 16.39 10.31
C PHE A 51 -12.50 16.59 11.58
N THR A 52 -13.17 15.55 12.07
CA THR A 52 -13.89 15.54 13.34
C THR A 52 -13.15 14.63 14.32
N LYS A 53 -12.98 15.07 15.56
CA LYS A 53 -12.30 14.32 16.61
C LYS A 53 -13.32 13.49 17.38
N PHE A 54 -13.11 12.18 17.42
CA PHE A 54 -13.90 11.24 18.20
C PHE A 54 -13.07 10.70 19.35
N ASP A 55 -13.64 10.74 20.54
CA ASP A 55 -13.08 10.05 21.70
C ASP A 55 -13.33 8.54 21.59
N MET A 56 -12.42 7.73 22.16
CA MET A 56 -12.57 6.27 22.14
C MET A 56 -13.85 5.76 22.81
N GLN A 57 -14.49 6.58 23.66
CA GLN A 57 -15.78 6.26 24.27
C GLN A 57 -16.96 6.40 23.30
N GLU A 58 -16.86 7.25 22.28
CA GLU A 58 -17.93 7.48 21.30
C GLU A 58 -17.84 6.54 20.08
N LEU A 59 -16.92 5.57 20.10
CA LEU A 59 -16.69 4.61 19.03
C LEU A 59 -17.81 3.56 18.86
N TYR A 60 -18.92 3.64 19.61
CA TYR A 60 -20.04 2.71 19.45
C TYR A 60 -20.70 2.77 18.06
N LEU A 61 -20.52 3.88 17.32
CA LEU A 61 -20.99 4.03 15.94
C LEU A 61 -20.01 3.44 14.91
N LEU A 62 -18.75 3.21 15.28
CA LEU A 62 -17.68 2.72 14.39
C LEU A 62 -17.97 1.31 13.82
N PRO A 63 -18.51 0.34 14.59
CA PRO A 63 -18.90 -0.96 14.04
C PRO A 63 -19.94 -0.85 12.92
N PHE A 64 -20.94 0.03 13.05
CA PHE A 64 -21.96 0.24 12.02
C PHE A 64 -21.34 0.84 10.74
N LEU A 65 -20.39 1.76 10.89
CA LEU A 65 -19.61 2.29 9.77
C LEU A 65 -18.82 1.18 9.08
N PHE A 66 -18.12 0.32 9.83
CA PHE A 66 -17.36 -0.79 9.25
C PHE A 66 -18.25 -1.82 8.54
N ILE A 67 -19.41 -2.16 9.10
CA ILE A 67 -20.38 -3.06 8.46
C ILE A 67 -20.85 -2.45 7.13
N THR A 68 -21.23 -1.17 7.14
CA THR A 68 -21.71 -0.47 5.92
C THR A 68 -20.63 -0.39 4.85
N LEU A 69 -19.39 -0.08 5.25
CA LEU A 69 -18.25 -0.02 4.35
C LEU A 69 -17.90 -1.40 3.77
N PHE A 70 -17.92 -2.44 4.61
CA PHE A 70 -17.69 -3.81 4.17
C PHE A 70 -18.75 -4.26 3.15
N LEU A 71 -20.04 -4.10 3.46
CA LEU A 71 -21.13 -4.45 2.54
C LEU A 71 -21.04 -3.67 1.21
N SER A 72 -20.69 -2.39 1.27
CA SER A 72 -20.50 -1.54 0.09
C SER A 72 -19.35 -2.02 -0.80
N ILE A 73 -18.22 -2.42 -0.19
CA ILE A 73 -17.08 -3.00 -0.93
C ILE A 73 -17.46 -4.33 -1.57
N PHE A 74 -18.18 -5.20 -0.85
CA PHE A 74 -18.66 -6.48 -1.41
C PHE A 74 -19.59 -6.24 -2.59
N PHE A 75 -20.56 -5.33 -2.45
CA PHE A 75 -21.48 -4.96 -3.52
C PHE A 75 -20.75 -4.38 -4.75
N LEU A 76 -19.77 -3.50 -4.55
CA LEU A 76 -18.94 -3.01 -5.66
C LEU A 76 -18.09 -4.12 -6.30
N THR A 77 -17.64 -5.08 -5.50
CA THR A 77 -16.83 -6.20 -5.98
C THR A 77 -17.65 -7.18 -6.81
N THR A 78 -18.91 -7.44 -6.46
CA THR A 78 -19.81 -8.27 -7.28
C THR A 78 -20.10 -7.60 -8.63
N LEU A 79 -20.24 -6.27 -8.67
CA LEU A 79 -20.52 -5.54 -9.91
C LEU A 79 -19.28 -5.34 -10.81
N ALA A 80 -18.12 -5.04 -10.23
CA ALA A 80 -16.92 -4.62 -10.97
C ALA A 80 -15.82 -5.70 -11.07
N GLY A 81 -16.00 -6.87 -10.46
CA GLY A 81 -15.08 -7.98 -10.62
C GLY A 81 -13.74 -7.82 -9.88
N ARG A 82 -12.63 -8.31 -10.48
CA ARG A 82 -11.25 -8.25 -9.92
C ARG A 82 -10.56 -6.88 -10.09
N VAL A 83 -11.30 -5.78 -10.21
CA VAL A 83 -10.73 -4.45 -10.43
C VAL A 83 -9.83 -4.02 -9.27
N TRP A 84 -10.20 -4.32 -8.02
CA TRP A 84 -9.38 -4.01 -6.84
C TRP A 84 -7.96 -4.59 -6.94
N CYS A 85 -7.85 -5.90 -7.19
CA CYS A 85 -6.58 -6.60 -7.32
C CYS A 85 -5.70 -6.05 -8.45
N GLY A 86 -6.31 -5.59 -9.54
CA GLY A 86 -5.59 -5.06 -10.71
C GLY A 86 -5.14 -3.60 -10.59
N TRP A 87 -5.89 -2.77 -9.85
CA TRP A 87 -5.78 -1.31 -9.90
C TRP A 87 -5.45 -0.65 -8.56
N SER A 88 -5.96 -1.15 -7.43
CA SER A 88 -5.84 -0.45 -6.14
C SER A 88 -5.05 -1.24 -5.09
N CYS A 89 -4.88 -2.56 -5.29
CA CYS A 89 -4.22 -3.41 -4.31
C CYS A 89 -2.77 -2.95 -4.04
N PRO A 90 -2.40 -2.63 -2.78
CA PRO A 90 -1.04 -2.22 -2.43
C PRO A 90 0.01 -3.23 -2.85
N GLN A 91 -0.29 -4.53 -2.73
CA GLN A 91 0.59 -5.62 -3.15
C GLN A 91 0.96 -5.51 -4.62
N THR A 92 -0.03 -5.26 -5.48
CA THR A 92 0.18 -5.11 -6.92
C THR A 92 1.01 -3.87 -7.22
N ILE A 93 0.78 -2.76 -6.53
CA ILE A 93 1.55 -1.52 -6.70
C ILE A 93 3.02 -1.76 -6.34
N PHE A 94 3.30 -2.26 -5.14
CA PHE A 94 4.66 -2.50 -4.65
C PHE A 94 5.44 -3.47 -5.54
N ARG A 95 4.82 -4.60 -5.92
CA ARG A 95 5.42 -5.59 -6.81
C ARG A 95 5.66 -4.99 -8.20
N THR A 96 4.73 -4.20 -8.73
CA THR A 96 4.90 -3.57 -10.05
C THR A 96 6.05 -2.56 -10.02
N LEU A 97 6.17 -1.76 -8.97
CA LEU A 97 7.31 -0.85 -8.79
C LEU A 97 8.64 -1.62 -8.70
N PHE A 98 8.72 -2.67 -7.88
CA PHE A 98 9.95 -3.44 -7.76
C PHE A 98 10.33 -4.18 -9.05
N ARG A 99 9.39 -4.84 -9.73
CA ARG A 99 9.73 -5.63 -10.93
C ARG A 99 9.82 -4.79 -12.20
N ASP A 100 8.82 -3.97 -12.49
CA ASP A 100 8.71 -3.31 -13.79
C ASP A 100 9.53 -2.02 -13.81
N LEU A 101 9.56 -1.25 -12.71
CA LEU A 101 10.34 -0.02 -12.65
C LEU A 101 11.80 -0.33 -12.28
N LEU A 102 12.05 -1.04 -11.18
CA LEU A 102 13.41 -1.22 -10.67
C LEU A 102 14.21 -2.30 -11.42
N GLN A 103 13.69 -3.53 -11.53
CA GLN A 103 14.43 -4.63 -12.19
C GLN A 103 14.47 -4.51 -13.72
N THR A 104 13.45 -3.94 -14.35
CA THR A 104 13.34 -3.92 -15.82
C THR A 104 13.80 -2.59 -16.42
N LYS A 105 13.29 -1.44 -15.96
CA LYS A 105 13.67 -0.14 -16.54
C LYS A 105 15.01 0.39 -16.03
N ILE A 106 15.23 0.37 -14.72
CA ILE A 106 16.41 0.98 -14.10
C ILE A 106 17.62 0.05 -14.24
N LEU A 107 17.52 -1.18 -13.72
CA LEU A 107 18.67 -2.08 -13.61
C LEU A 107 18.81 -3.05 -14.81
N LYS A 108 17.78 -3.12 -15.68
CA LYS A 108 17.72 -3.96 -16.89
C LYS A 108 18.16 -5.41 -16.65
N ILE A 109 17.85 -5.94 -15.46
CA ILE A 109 18.20 -7.31 -15.04
C ILE A 109 17.29 -8.30 -15.74
N ARG A 110 16.02 -7.93 -15.92
CA ARG A 110 15.01 -8.74 -16.61
C ARG A 110 14.81 -8.22 -18.03
N LYS A 111 15.12 -9.04 -19.04
CA LYS A 111 14.93 -8.69 -20.46
C LYS A 111 13.48 -8.91 -20.96
N ASN A 112 12.68 -9.70 -20.25
CA ASN A 112 11.29 -10.00 -20.63
C ASN A 112 10.32 -9.83 -19.43
N ILE A 113 9.31 -8.97 -19.61
CA ILE A 113 8.26 -8.68 -18.61
C ILE A 113 7.20 -9.80 -18.56
N GLN A 114 7.05 -10.58 -19.64
CA GLN A 114 5.96 -11.54 -19.81
C GLN A 114 6.14 -12.81 -18.99
N ASN A 115 7.36 -13.34 -18.89
CA ASN A 115 7.59 -14.53 -18.07
C ASN A 115 7.85 -14.13 -16.62
N LYS A 116 6.81 -14.23 -15.78
CA LYS A 116 6.82 -13.81 -14.37
C LYS A 116 7.58 -14.76 -13.44
N GLN A 117 7.84 -16.01 -13.84
CA GLN A 117 8.40 -17.05 -12.98
C GLN A 117 9.93 -17.21 -13.12
N ASN A 118 10.51 -16.85 -14.26
CA ASN A 118 11.96 -16.99 -14.44
C ASN A 118 12.74 -15.91 -13.67
N GLU A 119 13.59 -16.34 -12.72
CA GLU A 119 14.58 -15.46 -12.11
C GLU A 119 15.72 -15.17 -13.09
N PRO A 120 16.21 -13.92 -13.18
CA PRO A 120 17.35 -13.61 -14.02
C PRO A 120 18.63 -14.26 -13.46
N GLN A 121 19.24 -15.14 -14.25
CA GLN A 121 20.52 -15.78 -13.92
C GLN A 121 21.69 -14.80 -14.13
N GLY A 122 22.64 -14.79 -13.19
CA GLY A 122 23.99 -14.23 -13.42
C GLY A 122 24.24 -12.76 -13.07
N GLN A 123 23.38 -12.06 -12.32
CA GLN A 123 23.61 -10.65 -11.95
C GLN A 123 23.36 -10.35 -10.45
N ILE A 124 24.14 -10.99 -9.58
CA ILE A 124 24.02 -10.87 -8.11
C ILE A 124 24.16 -9.41 -7.64
N PHE A 125 25.13 -8.67 -8.18
CA PHE A 125 25.36 -7.27 -7.81
C PHE A 125 24.14 -6.38 -8.11
N LYS A 126 23.57 -6.49 -9.32
CA LYS A 126 22.38 -5.70 -9.67
C LYS A 126 21.15 -6.13 -8.88
N ARG A 127 21.02 -7.41 -8.53
CA ARG A 127 19.96 -7.90 -7.65
C ARG A 127 20.09 -7.31 -6.24
N ALA A 128 21.30 -7.30 -5.68
CA ALA A 128 21.58 -6.67 -4.39
C ALA A 128 21.27 -5.17 -4.42
N LEU A 129 21.64 -4.48 -5.50
CA LEU A 129 21.32 -3.06 -5.69
C LEU A 129 19.79 -2.83 -5.78
N ALA A 130 19.05 -3.70 -6.46
CA ALA A 130 17.59 -3.63 -6.51
C ALA A 130 16.98 -3.79 -5.10
N VAL A 131 17.46 -4.76 -4.33
CA VAL A 131 16.99 -4.96 -2.95
C VAL A 131 17.38 -3.76 -2.08
N GLY A 132 18.58 -3.22 -2.21
CA GLY A 132 19.02 -2.03 -1.46
C GLY A 132 18.15 -0.80 -1.71
N ILE A 133 17.82 -0.51 -2.98
CA ILE A 133 16.90 0.57 -3.33
C ILE A 133 15.49 0.27 -2.79
N TRP A 134 15.04 -0.98 -2.84
CA TRP A 134 13.75 -1.37 -2.29
C TRP A 134 13.69 -1.21 -0.77
N CYS A 135 14.77 -1.49 -0.03
CA CYS A 135 14.82 -1.27 1.42
C CYS A 135 14.58 0.20 1.77
N VAL A 136 15.17 1.14 1.01
CA VAL A 136 14.94 2.58 1.21
C VAL A 136 13.48 2.94 0.92
N LEU A 137 12.91 2.43 -0.17
CA LEU A 137 11.50 2.66 -0.50
C LEU A 137 10.56 2.05 0.56
N ALA A 138 10.87 0.86 1.07
CA ALA A 138 10.09 0.20 2.11
C ALA A 138 10.09 1.00 3.42
N LEU A 139 11.21 1.64 3.79
CA LEU A 139 11.26 2.55 4.94
C LEU A 139 10.35 3.77 4.77
N ILE A 140 10.32 4.35 3.57
CA ILE A 140 9.46 5.50 3.26
C ILE A 140 7.98 5.09 3.28
N ILE A 141 7.64 3.94 2.69
CA ILE A 141 6.28 3.40 2.71
C ILE A 141 5.84 3.06 4.14
N ALA A 142 6.72 2.45 4.94
CA ALA A 142 6.46 2.17 6.34
C ALA A 142 6.25 3.47 7.14
N ALA A 143 7.03 4.53 6.87
CA ALA A 143 6.84 5.83 7.51
C ALA A 143 5.47 6.43 7.13
N ASN A 144 5.08 6.32 5.87
CA ASN A 144 3.75 6.77 5.43
C ASN A 144 2.61 6.01 6.13
N PHE A 145 2.76 4.71 6.34
CA PHE A 145 1.81 3.92 7.14
C PHE A 145 1.75 4.40 8.60
N MET A 146 2.90 4.75 9.20
CA MET A 146 2.97 5.28 10.56
C MET A 146 2.25 6.62 10.71
N TRP A 147 2.17 7.45 9.66
CA TRP A 147 1.51 8.75 9.71
C TRP A 147 -0.01 8.68 9.95
N PHE A 148 -0.62 7.52 9.79
CA PHE A 148 -2.02 7.28 10.13
C PHE A 148 -2.23 6.97 11.63
N PHE A 149 -1.17 6.73 12.38
CA PHE A 149 -1.22 6.48 13.82
C PHE A 149 -0.57 7.60 14.64
N VAL A 150 0.50 8.17 14.10
CA VAL A 150 1.24 9.28 14.70
C VAL A 150 1.24 10.45 13.71
N PRO A 151 0.86 11.66 14.11
CA PRO A 151 0.85 12.80 13.21
C PRO A 151 2.23 13.02 12.55
N PRO A 152 2.33 13.30 11.24
CA PRO A 152 3.61 13.33 10.50
C PRO A 152 4.68 14.25 11.10
N PHE A 153 4.32 15.43 11.60
CA PHE A 153 5.27 16.34 12.24
C PHE A 153 5.83 15.79 13.55
N GLU A 154 5.01 15.11 14.35
CA GLU A 154 5.43 14.45 15.59
C GLU A 154 6.33 13.25 15.27
N PHE A 155 5.97 12.46 14.25
CA PHE A 155 6.77 11.32 13.80
C PHE A 155 8.20 11.73 13.37
N LEU A 156 8.35 12.84 12.64
CA LEU A 156 9.67 13.35 12.24
C LEU A 156 10.50 13.84 13.43
N ALA A 157 9.86 14.43 14.45
CA ALA A 157 10.52 14.79 15.70
C ALA A 157 10.99 13.53 16.46
N TYR A 158 10.13 12.51 16.57
CA TYR A 158 10.44 11.26 17.28
C TYR A 158 11.58 10.46 16.63
N ILE A 159 11.73 10.53 15.30
CA ILE A 159 12.88 9.93 14.62
C ILE A 159 14.19 10.64 14.96
N SER A 160 14.14 11.95 15.25
CA SER A 160 15.33 12.73 15.62
C SER A 160 15.83 12.41 17.03
N GLU A 161 14.96 11.87 17.90
CA GLU A 161 15.28 11.46 19.28
C GLU A 161 15.04 9.95 19.48
N PRO A 162 15.90 9.09 18.93
CA PRO A 162 15.67 7.64 18.92
C PRO A 162 15.78 6.95 20.28
N SER A 163 16.33 7.61 21.30
CA SER A 163 16.48 7.05 22.64
C SER A 163 15.15 6.95 23.39
N GLU A 164 14.25 7.91 23.20
CA GLU A 164 12.98 8.00 23.92
C GLU A 164 11.86 7.19 23.25
N HIS A 165 11.90 7.04 21.92
CA HIS A 165 10.81 6.43 21.14
C HIS A 165 11.14 5.04 20.57
N LYS A 166 11.76 4.18 21.39
CA LYS A 166 12.22 2.83 20.96
C LYS A 166 11.10 1.94 20.40
N ILE A 167 9.90 2.00 20.99
CA ILE A 167 8.76 1.17 20.56
C ILE A 167 8.28 1.58 19.16
N LEU A 168 8.16 2.88 18.91
CA LEU A 168 7.76 3.43 17.62
C LEU A 168 8.77 3.05 16.53
N LEU A 169 10.07 3.17 16.83
CA LEU A 169 11.13 2.78 15.91
C LEU A 169 11.12 1.27 15.63
N ALA A 170 10.94 0.44 16.65
CA ALA A 170 10.84 -1.01 16.48
C ALA A 170 9.67 -1.38 15.58
N PHE A 171 8.51 -0.75 15.76
CA PHE A 171 7.33 -1.00 14.92
C PHE A 171 7.54 -0.53 13.47
N TRP A 172 8.11 0.67 13.28
CA TRP A 172 8.45 1.20 11.96
C TRP A 172 9.43 0.29 11.20
N LEU A 173 10.53 -0.13 11.85
CA LEU A 173 11.52 -1.03 11.27
C LEU A 173 10.95 -2.44 11.01
N SER A 174 10.07 -2.93 11.89
CA SER A 174 9.38 -4.21 11.71
C SER A 174 8.50 -4.19 10.46
N ILE A 175 7.71 -3.13 10.27
CA ILE A 175 6.88 -2.97 9.06
C ILE A 175 7.75 -2.87 7.81
N ALA A 176 8.81 -2.06 7.84
CA ALA A 176 9.73 -1.93 6.71
C ALA A 176 10.37 -3.28 6.34
N THR A 177 10.82 -4.04 7.34
CA THR A 177 11.40 -5.38 7.16
C THR A 177 10.38 -6.34 6.57
N TRP A 178 9.15 -6.31 7.07
CA TRP A 178 8.05 -7.12 6.52
C TRP A 178 7.76 -6.79 5.05
N LEU A 179 7.72 -5.51 4.67
CA LEU A 179 7.53 -5.08 3.28
C LEU A 179 8.67 -5.52 2.36
N VAL A 180 9.91 -5.56 2.85
CA VAL A 180 11.05 -6.10 2.11
C VAL A 180 10.89 -7.61 1.92
N TYR A 181 10.59 -8.34 3.00
CA TYR A 181 10.34 -9.78 2.96
C TYR A 181 9.22 -10.13 1.97
N ASP A 182 8.11 -9.41 2.04
CA ASP A 182 6.96 -9.62 1.18
C ASP A 182 7.30 -9.46 -0.31
N VAL A 183 7.89 -8.33 -0.71
CA VAL A 183 8.12 -8.06 -2.13
C VAL A 183 9.30 -8.86 -2.71
N VAL A 184 10.32 -9.13 -1.91
CA VAL A 184 11.54 -9.81 -2.37
C VAL A 184 11.40 -11.33 -2.34
N ILE A 185 10.74 -11.89 -1.32
CA ILE A 185 10.67 -13.34 -1.08
C ILE A 185 9.29 -13.89 -1.43
N LEU A 186 8.21 -13.36 -0.83
CA LEU A 186 6.84 -13.86 -1.06
C LEU A 186 6.37 -13.57 -2.50
N LYS A 187 6.60 -12.36 -3.02
CA LYS A 187 6.23 -11.94 -4.38
C LYS A 187 4.75 -12.24 -4.67
N GLU A 188 4.45 -13.10 -5.65
CA GLU A 188 3.09 -13.54 -6.00
C GLU A 188 2.47 -14.51 -4.99
N ASN A 189 3.28 -15.19 -4.16
CA ASN A 189 2.80 -16.15 -3.17
C ASN A 189 1.95 -15.46 -2.09
N PHE A 190 2.13 -14.16 -1.87
CA PHE A 190 1.26 -13.38 -0.99
C PHE A 190 -0.21 -13.49 -1.40
N CYS A 191 -0.51 -13.31 -2.69
CA CYS A 191 -1.87 -13.36 -3.20
C CYS A 191 -2.50 -14.77 -3.12
N VAL A 192 -1.68 -15.83 -3.11
CA VAL A 192 -2.14 -17.22 -3.08
C VAL A 192 -2.36 -17.70 -1.64
N TYR A 193 -1.42 -17.41 -0.75
CA TYR A 193 -1.39 -18.01 0.59
C TYR A 193 -1.76 -17.04 1.71
N VAL A 194 -1.50 -15.74 1.56
CA VAL A 194 -1.67 -14.75 2.63
C VAL A 194 -2.94 -13.93 2.45
N CYS A 195 -3.27 -13.54 1.21
CA CYS A 195 -4.39 -12.65 0.93
C CYS A 195 -5.75 -13.36 1.11
N PRO A 196 -6.57 -13.02 2.13
CA PRO A 196 -7.88 -13.64 2.30
C PRO A 196 -8.85 -13.23 1.19
N TYR A 197 -8.73 -11.99 0.69
CA TYR A 197 -9.59 -11.45 -0.36
C TYR A 197 -9.49 -12.26 -1.66
N ALA A 198 -8.29 -12.65 -2.07
CA ALA A 198 -8.09 -13.45 -3.28
C ALA A 198 -8.80 -14.81 -3.21
N ARG A 199 -8.86 -15.42 -2.01
CA ARG A 199 -9.54 -16.70 -1.76
C ARG A 199 -11.06 -16.56 -1.73
N VAL A 200 -11.58 -15.55 -1.05
CA VAL A 200 -13.04 -15.30 -1.04
C VAL A 200 -13.51 -14.98 -2.46
N GLN A 201 -12.74 -14.18 -3.19
CA GLN A 201 -13.04 -13.82 -4.55
C GLN A 201 -13.03 -14.98 -5.56
N SER A 202 -12.24 -16.04 -5.33
CA SER A 202 -12.30 -17.23 -6.21
C SER A 202 -13.57 -18.05 -6.04
N VAL A 203 -14.29 -17.89 -4.93
CA VAL A 203 -15.56 -18.62 -4.67
C VAL A 203 -16.77 -17.81 -5.15
N MET A 204 -16.63 -16.49 -5.30
CA MET A 204 -17.73 -15.60 -5.73
C MET A 204 -17.97 -15.58 -7.24
N PHE A 205 -17.03 -16.04 -8.05
CA PHE A 205 -17.20 -16.12 -9.50
C PHE A 205 -17.49 -17.58 -9.88
N ASP A 206 -18.66 -17.82 -10.46
CA ASP A 206 -18.99 -19.09 -11.10
C ASP A 206 -18.59 -19.03 -12.58
N SER A 207 -18.44 -20.19 -13.20
CA SER A 207 -18.06 -20.38 -14.61
C SER A 207 -18.96 -19.62 -15.61
N ASP A 208 -20.18 -19.27 -15.21
CA ASP A 208 -21.21 -18.64 -16.03
C ASP A 208 -21.30 -17.10 -15.87
N THR A 209 -20.37 -16.46 -15.14
CA THR A 209 -20.26 -14.99 -14.99
C THR A 209 -18.83 -14.49 -15.17
#